data_AF-A0A3B8I1X8-F1
#
_entry.id   AF-A0A3B8I1X8-F1
#
_cell.length_a   1.000
_cell.length_b   1.000
_cell.length_c   1.000
_cell.angle_alpha   90.00
_cell.angle_beta   90.00
_cell.angle_gamma   90.00
#
_symmetry.space_group_name_H-M   'P 1'
#
loop_
_entity.id
_entity.type
_entity.pdbx_description
1 polymer ?
#
loop_
_entity_poly.entity_id
_entity_poly.type
_entity_poly.pdbx_seq_one_letter_code
_entity_poly.pdbx_strand_id
1 'polypeptide(L)'
;VLAAIVTFLIADREDEDAEEFRVRFIDQRFLSNPSVALAQATRETLRMGELARQAFENAIEYFYTREESLAKRGVKLEEIVNHLERQITDYVVTASEKQLSPEDSSQSHLILQSLNDIERIADLSENIIQGADYATEHQVVFSGEAEQELSRMIDLTRQTLESTLLALERKDKILAQKVMAYEERLD
;
A
#
# COMPACT_ATOMS: atom_id res chain seq x y z
N VAL A 1 -15.15 -33.39 -15.10
CA VAL A 1 -14.12 -32.53 -15.73
C VAL A 1 -14.31 -31.06 -15.32
N LEU A 2 -15.43 -30.40 -15.64
CA LEU A 2 -15.71 -29.02 -15.19
C LEU A 2 -15.66 -28.83 -13.66
N ALA A 3 -16.25 -29.74 -12.87
CA ALA A 3 -16.20 -29.65 -11.41
C ALA A 3 -14.76 -29.72 -10.85
N ALA A 4 -13.89 -30.58 -11.41
CA ALA A 4 -12.50 -30.70 -10.99
C ALA A 4 -11.65 -29.48 -11.40
N ILE A 5 -11.93 -28.89 -12.56
CA ILE A 5 -11.30 -27.65 -13.02
C ILE A 5 -11.71 -26.47 -12.12
N VAL A 6 -12.99 -26.39 -11.76
CA VAL A 6 -13.50 -25.34 -10.86
C VAL A 6 -12.92 -25.50 -9.45
N THR A 7 -12.85 -26.72 -8.90
CA THR A 7 -12.24 -26.94 -7.58
C THR A 7 -10.74 -26.64 -7.57
N PHE A 8 -10.02 -26.95 -8.65
CA PHE A 8 -8.59 -26.64 -8.75
C PHE A 8 -8.33 -25.13 -8.89
N LEU A 9 -9.10 -24.43 -9.75
CA LEU A 9 -8.97 -22.99 -9.94
C LEU A 9 -9.40 -22.15 -8.73
N ILE A 10 -10.37 -22.64 -7.93
CA ILE A 10 -10.76 -21.96 -6.68
C ILE A 10 -9.66 -22.17 -5.61
N ALA A 11 -9.10 -23.37 -5.50
CA ALA A 11 -8.04 -23.65 -4.54
C ALA A 11 -6.76 -22.84 -4.82
N ASP A 12 -6.30 -22.76 -6.08
CA ASP A 12 -5.13 -21.93 -6.44
C ASP A 12 -5.34 -20.45 -6.10
N ARG A 13 -6.57 -19.92 -6.28
CA ARG A 13 -6.89 -18.53 -5.92
C ARG A 13 -6.92 -18.31 -4.41
N GLU A 14 -7.51 -19.23 -3.65
CA GLU A 14 -7.51 -19.15 -2.18
C GLU A 14 -6.09 -19.22 -1.60
N ASP A 15 -5.20 -20.01 -2.22
CA ASP A 15 -3.80 -20.13 -1.82
C ASP A 15 -2.98 -18.87 -2.20
N GLU A 16 -3.18 -18.29 -3.39
CA GLU A 16 -2.56 -17.01 -3.80
C GLU A 16 -3.01 -15.87 -2.87
N ASP A 17 -4.30 -15.79 -2.59
CA ASP A 17 -4.88 -14.80 -1.69
C ASP A 17 -4.28 -14.95 -0.28
N ALA A 18 -4.22 -16.17 0.26
CA ALA A 18 -3.64 -16.44 1.57
C ALA A 18 -2.13 -16.09 1.64
N GLU A 19 -1.39 -16.22 0.54
CA GLU A 19 0.03 -15.84 0.46
C GLU A 19 0.26 -14.32 0.43
N GLU A 20 -0.70 -13.53 -0.04
CA GLU A 20 -0.61 -12.07 0.02
C GLU A 20 -0.80 -11.52 1.44
N PHE A 21 -1.71 -12.13 2.21
CA PHE A 21 -1.99 -11.79 3.61
C PHE A 21 -0.83 -12.11 4.56
N ARG A 22 0.07 -13.03 4.20
CA ARG A 22 1.20 -13.40 5.07
C ARG A 22 2.34 -12.40 4.99
N VAL A 23 2.95 -12.09 6.13
CA VAL A 23 4.28 -11.45 6.15
C VAL A 23 5.31 -12.34 5.47
N ARG A 24 6.18 -11.74 4.65
CA ARG A 24 7.18 -12.48 3.85
C ARG A 24 8.60 -12.40 4.42
N PHE A 25 8.92 -11.30 5.09
CA PHE A 25 10.26 -11.00 5.57
C PHE A 25 10.41 -11.08 7.10
N ILE A 26 9.29 -11.01 7.82
CA ILE A 26 9.28 -11.02 9.29
C ILE A 26 9.41 -12.46 9.81
N ASP A 27 10.33 -12.65 10.76
CA ASP A 27 10.50 -13.88 11.50
C ASP A 27 10.66 -13.61 13.00
N GLN A 28 9.76 -14.23 13.79
CA GLN A 28 9.66 -14.07 15.24
C GLN A 28 10.94 -14.46 15.99
N ARG A 29 11.79 -15.32 15.40
CA ARG A 29 13.06 -15.75 16.01
C ARG A 29 14.08 -14.63 16.17
N PHE A 30 13.94 -13.54 15.40
CA PHE A 30 14.86 -12.41 15.45
C PHE A 30 14.45 -11.31 16.42
N LEU A 31 13.30 -11.43 17.11
CA LEU A 31 12.84 -10.45 18.11
C LEU A 31 13.86 -10.17 19.23
N SER A 32 14.75 -11.13 19.53
CA SER A 32 15.82 -10.93 20.51
C SER A 32 16.95 -10.00 20.02
N ASN A 33 16.97 -9.65 18.73
CA ASN A 33 17.94 -8.74 18.12
C ASN A 33 17.20 -7.58 17.44
N PRO A 34 17.01 -6.45 18.14
CA PRO A 34 16.19 -5.34 17.65
C PRO A 34 16.63 -4.80 16.29
N SER A 35 17.93 -4.60 16.05
CA SER A 35 18.41 -4.06 14.78
C SER A 35 18.09 -4.99 13.59
N VAL A 36 18.16 -6.31 13.79
CA VAL A 36 17.77 -7.29 12.75
C VAL A 36 16.25 -7.33 12.56
N ALA A 37 15.49 -7.32 13.66
CA ALA A 37 14.03 -7.29 13.60
C ALA A 37 13.53 -6.04 12.86
N LEU A 38 14.06 -4.85 13.19
CA LEU A 38 13.69 -3.60 12.53
C LEU A 38 14.08 -3.59 11.05
N ALA A 39 15.20 -4.21 10.67
CA ALA A 39 15.55 -4.38 9.26
C ALA A 39 14.56 -5.29 8.51
N GLN A 40 14.07 -6.36 9.12
CA GLN A 40 13.01 -7.20 8.55
C GLN A 40 11.69 -6.44 8.41
N ALA A 41 11.30 -5.71 9.46
CA ALA A 41 10.11 -4.88 9.45
C ALA A 41 10.17 -3.82 8.34
N THR A 42 11.32 -3.15 8.14
CA THR A 42 11.50 -2.19 7.03
C THR A 42 11.24 -2.83 5.66
N ARG A 43 11.71 -4.07 5.43
CA ARG A 43 11.45 -4.76 4.16
C ARG A 43 9.98 -5.10 3.98
N GLU A 44 9.29 -5.46 5.06
CA GLU A 44 7.86 -5.73 5.04
C GLU A 44 7.04 -4.46 4.81
N THR A 45 7.43 -3.33 5.42
CA THR A 45 6.85 -2.01 5.16
C THR A 45 6.99 -1.59 3.70
N LEU A 46 8.14 -1.82 3.07
CA LEU A 46 8.32 -1.56 1.64
C LEU A 46 7.38 -2.40 0.77
N ARG A 47 7.16 -3.68 1.13
CA ARG A 47 6.18 -4.53 0.43
C ARG A 47 4.75 -4.01 0.61
N MET A 48 4.38 -3.62 1.83
CA MET A 48 3.09 -3.02 2.12
C MET A 48 2.87 -1.74 1.29
N GLY A 49 3.91 -0.91 1.15
CA GLY A 49 3.89 0.28 0.30
C GLY A 49 3.65 -0.02 -1.18
N GLU A 50 4.26 -1.08 -1.70
CA GLU A 50 4.02 -1.54 -3.08
C GLU A 50 2.59 -2.07 -3.28
N LEU A 51 2.01 -2.73 -2.27
CA LEU A 51 0.60 -3.16 -2.31
C LEU A 51 -0.36 -1.97 -2.29
N ALA A 52 -0.07 -0.94 -1.50
CA ALA A 52 -0.86 0.30 -1.52
C ALA A 52 -0.75 1.04 -2.87
N ARG A 53 0.43 1.04 -3.51
CA ARG A 53 0.61 1.55 -4.88
C ARG A 53 -0.26 0.77 -5.88
N GLN A 54 -0.32 -0.56 -5.75
CA GLN A 54 -1.21 -1.38 -6.58
C GLN A 54 -2.68 -1.08 -6.31
N ALA A 55 -3.08 -0.81 -5.06
CA ALA A 55 -4.44 -0.41 -4.71
C ALA A 55 -4.82 0.89 -5.41
N PHE A 56 -3.92 1.88 -5.40
CA PHE A 56 -4.09 3.14 -6.11
C PHE A 56 -4.26 2.94 -7.61
N GLU A 57 -3.34 2.23 -8.28
CA GLU A 57 -3.45 1.99 -9.73
C GLU A 57 -4.73 1.23 -10.11
N ASN A 58 -5.10 0.22 -9.31
CA ASN A 58 -6.32 -0.56 -9.50
C ASN A 58 -7.58 0.33 -9.36
N ALA A 59 -7.59 1.24 -8.38
CA ALA A 59 -8.68 2.19 -8.19
C ALA A 59 -8.80 3.17 -9.36
N ILE A 60 -7.68 3.68 -9.88
CA ILE A 60 -7.66 4.52 -11.08
C ILE A 60 -8.15 3.75 -12.31
N GLU A 61 -7.71 2.50 -12.50
CA GLU A 61 -8.19 1.68 -13.61
C GLU A 61 -9.69 1.42 -13.51
N TYR A 62 -10.21 1.13 -12.31
CA TYR A 62 -11.64 1.03 -12.07
C TYR A 62 -12.36 2.35 -12.38
N PHE A 63 -11.77 3.49 -11.99
CA PHE A 63 -12.28 4.83 -12.26
C PHE A 63 -12.42 5.15 -13.76
N TYR A 64 -11.73 4.45 -14.66
CA TYR A 64 -11.95 4.63 -16.10
C TYR A 64 -12.74 3.50 -16.77
N THR A 65 -12.56 2.27 -16.32
CA THR A 65 -13.09 1.08 -17.01
C THR A 65 -14.44 0.59 -16.47
N ARG A 66 -14.73 0.87 -15.19
CA ARG A 66 -15.86 0.29 -14.44
C ARG A 66 -15.86 -1.24 -14.43
N GLU A 67 -14.70 -1.87 -14.57
CA GLU A 67 -14.62 -3.33 -14.50
C GLU A 67 -14.79 -3.81 -13.05
N GLU A 68 -15.94 -4.42 -12.75
CA GLU A 68 -16.31 -4.95 -11.42
C GLU A 68 -15.25 -5.86 -10.76
N SER A 69 -14.40 -6.52 -11.55
CA SER A 69 -13.30 -7.34 -11.04
C SER A 69 -12.27 -6.49 -10.28
N LEU A 70 -12.04 -5.24 -10.72
CA LEU A 70 -11.12 -4.28 -10.13
C LEU A 70 -11.68 -3.74 -8.81
N ALA A 71 -12.99 -3.49 -8.70
CA ALA A 71 -13.60 -3.08 -7.44
C ALA A 71 -13.36 -4.13 -6.33
N LYS A 72 -13.61 -5.40 -6.65
CA LYS A 72 -13.35 -6.52 -5.72
C LYS A 72 -11.88 -6.65 -5.36
N ARG A 73 -10.99 -6.47 -6.34
CA ARG A 73 -9.55 -6.48 -6.10
C ARG A 73 -9.11 -5.32 -5.21
N GLY A 74 -9.71 -4.14 -5.37
CA GLY A 74 -9.43 -2.96 -4.55
C GLY A 74 -9.73 -3.20 -3.08
N VAL A 75 -10.93 -3.72 -2.77
CA VAL A 75 -11.33 -4.11 -1.41
C VAL A 75 -10.35 -5.13 -0.82
N LYS A 76 -9.98 -6.15 -1.60
CA LYS A 76 -9.01 -7.16 -1.14
C LYS A 76 -7.63 -6.57 -0.85
N LEU A 77 -7.15 -5.63 -1.68
CA LEU A 77 -5.87 -4.96 -1.47
C LEU A 77 -5.88 -4.12 -0.19
N GLU A 78 -6.98 -3.41 0.10
CA GLU A 78 -7.18 -2.69 1.36
C GLU A 78 -7.09 -3.66 2.55
N GLU A 79 -7.81 -4.78 2.50
CA GLU A 79 -7.82 -5.77 3.58
C GLU A 79 -6.43 -6.36 3.84
N ILE A 80 -5.67 -6.63 2.78
CA ILE A 80 -4.29 -7.12 2.88
C ILE A 80 -3.40 -6.04 3.52
N VAL A 81 -3.47 -4.80 3.05
CA VAL A 81 -2.65 -3.69 3.59
C VAL A 81 -2.95 -3.49 5.08
N ASN A 82 -4.23 -3.46 5.45
CA ASN A 82 -4.68 -3.42 6.84
C ASN A 82 -4.17 -4.58 7.70
N HIS A 83 -4.17 -5.79 7.14
CA HIS A 83 -3.64 -6.95 7.86
C HIS A 83 -2.14 -6.82 8.10
N LEU A 84 -1.38 -6.38 7.10
CA LEU A 84 0.06 -6.20 7.20
C LEU A 84 0.42 -5.06 8.15
N GLU A 85 -0.33 -3.96 8.15
CA GLU A 85 -0.20 -2.87 9.12
C GLU A 85 -0.15 -3.42 10.55
N ARG A 86 -1.17 -4.20 10.93
CA ARG A 86 -1.27 -4.81 12.26
C ARG A 86 -0.11 -5.75 12.56
N GLN A 87 0.23 -6.65 11.63
CA GLN A 87 1.29 -7.64 11.84
C GLN A 87 2.67 -6.98 11.99
N ILE A 88 2.97 -5.96 11.20
CA ILE A 88 4.24 -5.24 11.27
C ILE A 88 4.27 -4.38 12.54
N THR A 89 3.18 -3.70 12.89
CA THR A 89 3.04 -2.92 14.14
C THR A 89 3.31 -3.79 15.35
N ASP A 90 2.64 -4.94 15.48
CA ASP A 90 2.84 -5.89 16.59
C ASP A 90 4.30 -6.36 16.68
N TYR A 91 4.91 -6.68 15.54
CA TYR A 91 6.30 -7.12 15.49
C TYR A 91 7.29 -6.03 15.93
N VAL A 92 7.09 -4.78 15.46
CA VAL A 92 7.94 -3.64 15.82
C VAL A 92 7.78 -3.28 17.30
N VAL A 93 6.56 -3.28 17.82
CA VAL A 93 6.28 -3.04 19.25
C VAL A 93 6.96 -4.10 20.10
N THR A 94 6.83 -5.38 19.74
CA THR A 94 7.47 -6.49 20.46
C THR A 94 9.00 -6.39 20.42
N ALA A 95 9.58 -6.05 19.27
CA ALA A 95 11.03 -5.82 19.16
C ALA A 95 11.50 -4.63 20.02
N SER A 96 10.63 -3.64 20.22
CA SER A 96 10.88 -2.44 21.02
C SER A 96 10.75 -2.65 22.53
N GLU A 97 10.27 -3.79 23.01
CA GLU A 97 10.28 -4.15 24.44
C GLU A 97 11.70 -4.35 24.97
N LYS A 98 12.66 -4.60 24.09
CA LYS A 98 14.09 -4.65 24.42
C LYS A 98 14.68 -3.25 24.44
N GLN A 99 15.82 -3.10 25.13
CA GLN A 99 16.54 -1.83 25.13
C GLN A 99 17.00 -1.51 23.70
N LEU A 100 16.38 -0.50 23.09
CA LEU A 100 16.78 0.02 21.78
C LEU A 100 17.96 0.99 21.93
N SER A 101 18.84 1.01 20.93
CA SER A 101 19.74 2.15 20.75
C SER A 101 18.95 3.38 20.27
N PRO A 102 19.52 4.59 20.35
CA PRO A 102 18.90 5.78 19.77
C PRO A 102 18.56 5.63 18.28
N GLU A 103 19.43 4.97 17.52
CA GLU A 103 19.25 4.70 16.09
C GLU A 103 18.09 3.72 15.85
N ASP A 104 18.05 2.61 16.60
CA ASP A 104 16.97 1.62 16.50
C ASP A 104 15.62 2.21 16.91
N SER A 105 15.59 3.06 17.95
CA SER A 105 14.39 3.79 18.35
C SER A 105 13.90 4.76 17.29
N SER A 106 14.81 5.48 16.61
CA SER A 106 14.41 6.34 15.49
C SER A 106 13.87 5.53 14.31
N GLN A 107 14.44 4.35 14.05
CA GLN A 107 13.99 3.48 12.97
C GLN A 107 12.62 2.86 13.28
N SER A 108 12.37 2.42 14.52
CA SER A 108 11.06 1.89 14.91
C SER A 108 9.95 2.93 14.76
N HIS A 109 10.21 4.18 15.17
CA HIS A 109 9.27 5.29 14.99
C HIS A 109 8.98 5.57 13.52
N LEU A 110 10.01 5.61 12.67
CA LEU A 110 9.83 5.83 11.23
C LEU A 110 8.98 4.73 10.59
N ILE A 111 9.20 3.47 10.97
CA ILE A 111 8.40 2.34 10.48
C ILE A 111 6.94 2.53 10.86
N LEU A 112 6.64 2.73 12.15
CA LEU A 112 5.26 2.86 12.64
C LEU A 112 4.50 4.02 11.98
N GLN A 113 5.17 5.16 11.76
CA GLN A 113 4.56 6.27 11.04
C GLN A 113 4.28 5.90 9.58
N SER A 114 5.25 5.28 8.89
CA SER A 114 5.10 4.87 7.50
C SER A 114 3.96 3.87 7.30
N LEU A 115 3.74 2.96 8.26
CA LEU A 115 2.64 2.00 8.20
C LEU A 115 1.28 2.69 8.15
N ASN A 116 1.07 3.69 9.00
CA ASN A 116 -0.19 4.46 9.01
C ASN A 116 -0.38 5.26 7.71
N ASP A 117 0.69 5.90 7.21
CA ASP A 117 0.62 6.65 5.96
C ASP A 117 0.32 5.73 4.76
N ILE A 118 0.88 4.52 4.74
CA ILE A 118 0.64 3.53 3.67
C ILE A 118 -0.78 2.96 3.74
N GLU A 119 -1.29 2.64 4.94
CA GLU A 119 -2.67 2.18 5.12
C GLU A 119 -3.67 3.21 4.63
N ARG A 120 -3.45 4.49 4.96
CA ARG A 120 -4.27 5.59 4.49
C ARG A 120 -4.32 5.72 2.97
N ILE A 121 -3.23 5.40 2.26
CA ILE A 121 -3.23 5.38 0.78
C ILE A 121 -4.16 4.28 0.26
N ALA A 122 -4.18 3.12 0.89
CA ALA A 122 -5.07 2.02 0.50
C ALA A 122 -6.54 2.37 0.76
N ASP A 123 -6.87 2.94 1.93
CA ASP A 123 -8.22 3.42 2.25
C ASP A 123 -8.69 4.52 1.27
N LEU A 124 -7.84 5.50 0.96
CA LEU A 124 -8.16 6.52 -0.05
C LEU A 124 -8.35 5.93 -1.45
N SER A 125 -7.67 4.83 -1.77
CA SER A 125 -7.87 4.11 -3.02
C SER A 125 -9.24 3.42 -3.08
N GLU A 126 -9.71 2.85 -1.96
CA GLU A 126 -11.09 2.35 -1.87
C GLU A 126 -12.11 3.49 -2.03
N ASN A 127 -11.86 4.66 -1.43
CA ASN A 127 -12.71 5.83 -1.59
C ASN A 127 -12.81 6.30 -3.06
N ILE A 128 -11.75 6.17 -3.87
CA ILE A 128 -11.80 6.45 -5.32
C ILE A 128 -12.78 5.48 -6.02
N ILE A 129 -12.77 4.20 -5.65
CA ILE A 129 -13.69 3.18 -6.19
C ILE A 129 -15.13 3.56 -5.85
N GLN A 130 -15.40 3.86 -4.58
CA GLN A 130 -16.74 4.30 -4.14
C GLN A 130 -17.18 5.60 -4.82
N GLY A 131 -16.25 6.53 -5.05
CA GLY A 131 -16.49 7.77 -5.81
C GLY A 131 -16.85 7.51 -7.27
N ALA A 132 -16.22 6.52 -7.91
CA ALA A 132 -16.54 6.09 -9.27
C ALA A 132 -17.95 5.49 -9.38
N ASP A 133 -18.36 4.71 -8.38
CA ASP A 133 -19.71 4.15 -8.29
C ASP A 133 -20.75 5.26 -8.13
N TYR A 134 -20.49 6.19 -7.21
CA TYR A 134 -21.33 7.36 -6.99
C TYR A 134 -21.51 8.18 -8.27
N ALA A 135 -20.41 8.47 -8.98
CA ALA A 135 -20.44 9.20 -10.24
C ALA A 135 -21.29 8.49 -11.31
N THR A 136 -21.23 7.16 -11.34
CA THR A 136 -22.01 6.33 -12.27
C THR A 136 -23.49 6.35 -11.91
N GLU A 137 -23.84 6.13 -10.65
CA GLU A 137 -25.22 6.14 -10.15
C GLU A 137 -25.91 7.49 -10.41
N HIS A 138 -25.17 8.58 -10.24
CA HIS A 138 -25.69 9.95 -10.37
C HIS A 138 -25.48 10.56 -11.75
N GLN A 139 -25.00 9.77 -12.73
CA GLN A 139 -24.75 10.20 -14.11
C GLN A 139 -23.89 11.47 -14.19
N VAL A 140 -22.86 11.55 -13.33
CA VAL A 140 -21.91 12.66 -13.31
C VAL A 140 -21.11 12.64 -14.61
N VAL A 141 -21.08 13.78 -15.30
CA VAL A 141 -20.28 13.98 -16.51
C VAL A 141 -19.21 15.01 -16.21
N PHE A 142 -17.95 14.60 -16.28
CA PHE A 142 -16.82 15.50 -16.13
C PHE A 142 -16.65 16.35 -17.39
N SER A 143 -16.32 17.63 -17.21
CA SER A 143 -15.95 18.49 -18.33
C SER A 143 -14.59 18.05 -18.89
N GLY A 144 -14.28 18.39 -20.14
CA GLY A 144 -12.97 18.09 -20.72
C GLY A 144 -11.81 18.75 -19.95
N GLU A 145 -12.05 19.91 -19.34
CA GLU A 145 -11.07 20.57 -18.46
C GLU A 145 -10.90 19.81 -17.14
N ALA A 146 -11.98 19.33 -16.53
CA ALA A 146 -11.94 18.53 -15.31
C ALA A 146 -11.21 17.19 -15.53
N GLU A 147 -11.44 16.51 -16.65
CA GLU A 147 -10.72 15.28 -17.02
C GLU A 147 -9.20 15.53 -17.17
N GLN A 148 -8.81 16.66 -17.79
CA GLN A 148 -7.40 17.02 -17.94
C GLN A 148 -6.72 17.38 -16.62
N GLU A 149 -7.43 18.04 -15.70
CA GLU A 149 -6.92 18.32 -14.37
C GLU A 149 -6.77 17.02 -13.57
N LEU A 150 -7.80 16.17 -13.59
CA LEU A 150 -7.78 14.88 -12.89
C LEU A 150 -6.64 13.99 -13.37
N SER A 151 -6.44 13.86 -14.68
CA SER A 151 -5.31 13.11 -15.24
C SER A 151 -3.96 13.63 -14.76
N ARG A 152 -3.79 14.96 -14.67
CA ARG A 152 -2.54 15.56 -14.16
C ARG A 152 -2.32 15.25 -12.68
N MET A 153 -3.37 15.33 -11.86
CA MET A 153 -3.30 15.00 -10.44
C MET A 153 -2.96 13.53 -10.20
N ILE A 154 -3.57 12.63 -11.00
CA ILE A 154 -3.27 11.18 -10.95
C ILE A 154 -1.80 10.93 -11.30
N ASP A 155 -1.31 11.51 -12.38
CA ASP A 155 0.08 11.30 -12.82
C ASP A 155 1.10 11.85 -11.83
N LEU A 156 0.80 12.99 -11.20
CA LEU A 156 1.68 13.58 -10.18
C LEU A 156 1.66 12.74 -8.91
N THR A 157 0.48 12.30 -8.45
CA THR A 157 0.33 11.40 -7.29
C THR A 157 1.08 10.09 -7.51
N ARG A 158 0.98 9.48 -8.69
CA ARG A 158 1.73 8.27 -9.07
C ARG A 158 3.24 8.47 -8.93
N GLN A 159 3.76 9.56 -9.52
CA GLN A 159 5.19 9.89 -9.45
C GLN A 159 5.67 10.13 -8.02
N THR A 160 4.86 10.80 -7.21
CA THR A 160 5.13 11.04 -5.79
C THR A 160 5.23 9.72 -5.02
N LEU A 161 4.27 8.81 -5.22
CA LEU A 161 4.24 7.52 -4.54
C LEU A 161 5.44 6.65 -4.93
N GLU A 162 5.72 6.51 -6.22
CA GLU A 162 6.87 5.75 -6.72
C GLU A 162 8.20 6.30 -6.20
N SER A 163 8.37 7.62 -6.24
CA SER A 163 9.59 8.29 -5.76
C SER A 163 9.76 8.14 -4.25
N THR A 164 8.66 8.15 -3.49
CA THR A 164 8.67 7.97 -2.04
C THR A 164 9.11 6.56 -1.65
N LEU A 165 8.55 5.53 -2.31
CA LEU A 165 8.94 4.14 -2.07
C LEU A 165 10.41 3.89 -2.42
N LEU A 166 10.89 4.44 -3.54
CA LEU A 166 12.30 4.39 -3.93
C LEU A 166 13.21 5.12 -2.93
N ALA A 167 12.78 6.28 -2.42
CA ALA A 167 13.54 7.03 -1.43
C ALA A 167 13.66 6.26 -0.11
N LEU A 168 12.57 5.63 0.32
CA LEU A 168 12.52 4.80 1.52
C LEU A 168 13.41 3.54 1.37
N GLU A 169 13.33 2.86 0.23
CA GLU A 169 14.14 1.67 -0.06
C GLU A 169 15.64 1.99 -0.04
N ARG A 170 16.04 3.07 -0.71
CA ARG A 170 17.44 3.45 -0.90
C ARG A 170 18.00 4.30 0.23
N LYS A 171 17.16 4.74 1.17
CA LYS A 171 17.48 5.77 2.17
C LYS A 171 18.06 7.04 1.51
N ASP A 172 17.53 7.40 0.34
CA ASP A 172 18.05 8.48 -0.50
C ASP A 172 17.41 9.82 -0.11
N LYS A 173 18.17 10.63 0.63
CA LYS A 173 17.74 11.96 1.08
C LYS A 173 17.51 12.95 -0.06
N ILE A 174 18.23 12.82 -1.18
CA ILE A 174 18.08 13.71 -2.33
C ILE A 174 16.75 13.41 -3.01
N LEU A 175 16.41 12.13 -3.14
CA LEU A 175 15.12 11.73 -3.69
C LEU A 175 13.96 12.15 -2.78
N ALA A 176 14.12 12.02 -1.45
CA ALA A 176 13.12 12.52 -0.48
C ALA A 176 12.88 14.04 -0.61
N GLN A 177 13.93 14.84 -0.83
CA GLN A 177 13.77 16.28 -1.08
C GLN A 177 13.02 16.58 -2.38
N LYS A 178 13.19 15.76 -3.42
CA LYS A 178 12.43 15.89 -4.67
C LYS A 178 10.96 15.56 -4.48
N VAL A 179 10.64 14.54 -3.66
CA VAL A 179 9.26 14.18 -3.31
C VAL A 179 8.53 15.35 -2.67
N MET A 180 9.16 16.07 -1.74
CA MET A 180 8.56 17.27 -1.13
C MET A 180 8.20 18.35 -2.18
N ALA A 181 9.02 18.50 -3.23
CA ALA A 181 8.73 19.44 -4.31
C ALA A 181 7.60 18.98 -5.23
N TYR A 182 7.22 17.69 -5.22
CA TYR A 182 6.02 17.22 -5.90
C TYR A 182 4.75 17.52 -5.09
N GLU A 183 4.83 17.45 -3.76
CA GLU A 183 3.75 17.83 -2.86
C GLU A 183 3.38 19.31 -3.02
N GLU A 184 4.36 20.22 -3.06
CA GLU A 184 4.12 21.65 -3.33
C GLU A 184 3.47 21.95 -4.70
N ARG A 185 3.47 20.99 -5.63
CA ARG A 185 2.83 21.13 -6.95
C ARG A 185 1.43 20.52 -7.02
N LEU A 186 1.07 19.71 -6.02
CA LEU A 186 -0.28 19.16 -5.84
C LEU A 186 -1.20 20.16 -5.13
N ASP A 187 -0.64 20.96 -4.21
CA ASP A 187 -1.33 22.04 -3.46
C ASP A 187 -1.46 23.35 -4.27
#